data_AF-A0A9Q7EBY4-F1
#
_entry.id   AF-A0A9Q7EBY4-F1
#
_cell.length_a   1.000
_cell.length_b   1.000
_cell.length_c   1.000
_cell.angle_alpha   90.00
_cell.angle_beta   90.00
_cell.angle_gamma   90.00
#
_symmetry.space_group_name_H-M   'P 1'
#
loop_
_entity.id
_entity.type
_entity.pdbx_description
1 polymer ?
#
loop_
_entity_poly.entity_id
_entity_poly.type
_entity_poly.pdbx_seq_one_letter_code
_entity_poly.pdbx_strand_id
1 'polypeptide(L)'
;MKNPSFDFIINSMNAWQQRKQDKKFITELLQKSYAFEITLPKKRDEKFYHFYLGLDLYPYLRNEKEEKPQLYMHIVPASADTMLNIKKNKETLADWITSNKIETKFNCTNSKITDEEALKRIDAWSTIDAWISYNQVFNGFQIPAEDLDSTKQPTTLTGYFAIKEEKGLVVPDIVISRITGDTTLEYYDMARLCPPFKTQADRNSFGLLDFIYVDKSF
;
A
#
# COMPACT_ATOMS: atom_id res chain seq x y z
N MET A 1 -12.10 10.85 -9.71
CA MET A 1 -12.90 10.15 -8.68
C MET A 1 -12.96 11.02 -7.43
N LYS A 2 -14.04 10.96 -6.64
CA LYS A 2 -14.07 11.61 -5.31
C LYS A 2 -13.16 10.81 -4.37
N ASN A 3 -12.33 11.48 -3.58
CA ASN A 3 -11.55 10.80 -2.54
C ASN A 3 -12.51 10.11 -1.56
N PRO A 4 -12.23 8.88 -1.11
CA PRO A 4 -13.07 8.20 -0.13
C PRO A 4 -13.20 8.98 1.17
N SER A 5 -14.29 8.76 1.91
CA SER A 5 -14.45 9.35 3.24
C SER A 5 -13.41 8.78 4.22
N PHE A 6 -13.14 9.53 5.29
CA PHE A 6 -12.25 9.05 6.35
C PHE A 6 -12.77 7.74 6.98
N ASP A 7 -14.09 7.62 7.17
CA ASP A 7 -14.71 6.39 7.68
C ASP A 7 -14.46 5.19 6.76
N PHE A 8 -14.50 5.37 5.44
CA PHE A 8 -14.16 4.30 4.50
C PHE A 8 -12.73 3.82 4.70
N ILE A 9 -11.77 4.76 4.81
CA ILE A 9 -10.34 4.45 4.96
C ILE A 9 -10.09 3.67 6.26
N ILE A 10 -10.67 4.12 7.38
CA ILE A 10 -10.50 3.40 8.66
C ILE A 10 -11.15 2.02 8.61
N ASN A 11 -12.37 1.91 8.05
CA ASN A 11 -13.06 0.64 7.94
C ASN A 11 -12.33 -0.36 7.03
N SER A 12 -11.77 0.10 5.90
CA SER A 12 -11.02 -0.77 4.99
C SER A 12 -9.73 -1.28 5.65
N MET A 13 -9.01 -0.41 6.37
CA MET A 13 -7.79 -0.81 7.08
C MET A 13 -8.09 -1.76 8.25
N ASN A 14 -9.22 -1.56 8.97
CA ASN A 14 -9.72 -2.49 9.98
C ASN A 14 -10.04 -3.87 9.40
N ALA A 15 -10.79 -3.89 8.29
CA ALA A 15 -11.13 -5.14 7.60
C ALA A 15 -9.86 -5.89 7.17
N TRP A 16 -8.84 -5.18 6.69
CA TRP A 16 -7.54 -5.79 6.38
C TRP A 16 -6.91 -6.44 7.62
N GLN A 17 -6.82 -5.73 8.76
CA GLN A 17 -6.22 -6.29 9.98
C GLN A 17 -6.99 -7.49 10.55
N GLN A 18 -8.31 -7.51 10.41
CA GLN A 18 -9.13 -8.63 10.84
C GLN A 18 -8.92 -9.84 9.92
N ARG A 19 -8.94 -9.63 8.60
CA ARG A 19 -8.87 -10.71 7.61
C ARG A 19 -7.47 -11.23 7.36
N LYS A 20 -6.41 -10.45 7.66
CA LYS A 20 -5.03 -10.86 7.37
C LYS A 20 -4.53 -12.13 8.10
N GLN A 21 -5.30 -12.61 9.07
CA GLN A 21 -5.05 -13.88 9.77
C GLN A 21 -5.52 -15.11 8.97
N ASP A 22 -6.51 -14.93 8.08
CA ASP A 22 -7.02 -15.99 7.21
C ASP A 22 -6.06 -16.19 6.04
N LYS A 23 -5.13 -17.13 6.20
CA LYS A 23 -4.08 -17.39 5.22
C LYS A 23 -4.63 -17.72 3.85
N LYS A 24 -5.65 -18.58 3.76
CA LYS A 24 -6.21 -18.99 2.48
C LYS A 24 -6.82 -17.80 1.75
N PHE A 25 -7.65 -17.03 2.46
CA PHE A 25 -8.27 -15.82 1.91
C PHE A 25 -7.23 -14.82 1.41
N ILE A 26 -6.21 -14.54 2.22
CA ILE A 26 -5.20 -13.53 1.86
C ILE A 26 -4.34 -14.01 0.71
N THR A 27 -3.91 -15.27 0.68
CA THR A 27 -3.17 -15.82 -0.46
C THR A 27 -3.97 -15.68 -1.75
N GLU A 28 -5.24 -16.10 -1.75
CA GLU A 28 -6.11 -16.01 -2.93
C GLU A 28 -6.41 -14.57 -3.38
N LEU A 29 -6.38 -13.62 -2.45
CA LEU A 29 -6.57 -12.20 -2.72
C LEU A 29 -5.30 -11.57 -3.29
N LEU A 30 -4.14 -11.81 -2.66
CA LEU A 30 -2.86 -11.24 -3.05
C LEU A 30 -2.36 -11.78 -4.39
N GLN A 31 -2.58 -13.07 -4.70
CA GLN A 31 -2.28 -13.66 -6.02
C GLN A 31 -3.02 -12.96 -7.19
N LYS A 32 -4.10 -12.23 -6.90
CA LYS A 32 -4.88 -11.48 -7.89
C LYS A 32 -4.51 -10.00 -7.92
N SER A 33 -3.74 -9.51 -6.96
CA SER A 33 -3.45 -8.10 -6.75
C SER A 33 -2.02 -7.78 -7.11
N TYR A 34 -1.83 -7.01 -8.18
CA TYR A 34 -0.50 -6.86 -8.80
C TYR A 34 0.03 -5.43 -8.71
N ALA A 35 -0.79 -4.45 -9.08
CA ALA A 35 -0.32 -3.08 -9.26
C ALA A 35 -1.36 -2.04 -8.84
N PHE A 36 -0.92 -0.81 -8.63
CA PHE A 36 -1.79 0.34 -8.36
C PHE A 36 -1.12 1.62 -8.85
N GLU A 37 -1.92 2.56 -9.35
CA GLU A 37 -1.43 3.91 -9.63
C GLU A 37 -1.09 4.63 -8.33
N ILE A 38 0.02 5.37 -8.29
CA ILE A 38 0.45 6.17 -7.16
C ILE A 38 0.02 7.61 -7.41
N THR A 39 -1.14 7.99 -6.87
CA THR A 39 -1.56 9.39 -6.82
C THR A 39 -1.10 10.02 -5.51
N LEU A 40 -0.27 11.06 -5.56
CA LEU A 40 0.12 11.81 -4.35
C LEU A 40 -1.01 12.72 -3.85
N PRO A 41 -1.19 12.87 -2.54
CA PRO A 41 -2.15 13.80 -1.97
C PRO A 41 -1.84 15.25 -2.34
N LYS A 42 -2.89 16.10 -2.35
CA LYS A 42 -2.77 17.52 -2.69
C LYS A 42 -1.81 18.24 -1.75
N LYS A 43 -1.87 17.89 -0.47
CA LYS A 43 -0.91 18.33 0.53
C LYS A 43 0.22 17.32 0.60
N ARG A 44 1.43 17.78 0.27
CA ARG A 44 2.63 16.95 0.10
C ARG A 44 3.52 16.98 1.36
N ASP A 45 4.33 15.94 1.52
CA ASP A 45 5.43 15.90 2.48
C ASP A 45 6.76 16.22 1.78
N GLU A 46 7.74 16.66 2.56
CA GLU A 46 9.12 16.86 2.11
C GLU A 46 10.02 15.67 2.46
N LYS A 47 9.61 14.80 3.39
CA LYS A 47 10.45 13.70 3.89
C LYS A 47 9.96 12.32 3.49
N PHE A 48 8.75 11.95 3.88
CA PHE A 48 8.22 10.60 3.65
C PHE A 48 6.71 10.60 3.43
N TYR A 49 6.26 9.55 2.75
CA TYR A 49 4.87 9.14 2.67
C TYR A 49 4.71 7.78 3.33
N HIS A 50 3.58 7.60 4.01
CA HIS A 50 3.14 6.31 4.51
C HIS A 50 2.07 5.75 3.58
N PHE A 51 2.24 4.49 3.20
CA PHE A 51 1.37 3.73 2.31
C PHE A 51 0.72 2.64 3.16
N TYR A 52 -0.60 2.52 3.16
CA TYR A 52 -1.34 1.57 3.99
C TYR A 52 -2.27 0.71 3.16
N LEU A 53 -2.34 -0.58 3.51
CA LEU A 53 -3.31 -1.46 2.85
C LEU A 53 -4.69 -1.36 3.49
N GLY A 54 -5.70 -1.25 2.63
CA GLY A 54 -7.11 -1.35 3.00
C GLY A 54 -7.79 -2.46 2.21
N LEU A 55 -8.77 -3.10 2.84
CA LEU A 55 -9.64 -4.12 2.27
C LEU A 55 -11.08 -3.64 2.29
N ASP A 56 -11.65 -3.37 1.13
CA ASP A 56 -13.07 -3.09 1.01
C ASP A 56 -13.85 -4.41 0.87
N LEU A 57 -14.62 -4.72 1.91
CA LEU A 57 -15.56 -5.84 1.96
C LEU A 57 -16.98 -5.43 1.57
N TYR A 58 -17.27 -4.13 1.44
CA TYR A 58 -18.62 -3.61 1.25
C TYR A 58 -19.29 -4.10 -0.05
N PRO A 59 -18.60 -4.17 -1.21
CA PRO A 59 -19.14 -4.77 -2.42
C PRO A 59 -19.54 -6.24 -2.23
N TYR A 60 -18.76 -7.00 -1.44
CA TYR A 60 -18.96 -8.41 -1.18
C TYR A 60 -20.08 -8.70 -0.17
N LEU A 61 -20.31 -7.81 0.79
CA LEU A 61 -21.25 -8.02 1.90
C LEU A 61 -22.68 -7.50 1.64
N ARG A 62 -22.89 -6.59 0.68
CA ARG A 62 -24.21 -5.98 0.40
C ARG A 62 -24.82 -6.34 -0.94
N ASN A 63 -24.00 -6.54 -1.96
CA ASN A 63 -24.52 -6.96 -3.25
C ASN A 63 -24.50 -8.49 -3.25
N GLU A 64 -25.65 -9.13 -3.33
CA GLU A 64 -25.78 -10.58 -3.61
C GLU A 64 -25.23 -10.96 -5.01
N LYS A 65 -24.44 -10.07 -5.64
CA LYS A 65 -23.65 -10.31 -6.84
C LYS A 65 -22.21 -10.55 -6.40
N GLU A 66 -21.53 -11.48 -7.08
CA GLU A 66 -20.16 -11.96 -6.82
C GLU A 66 -19.05 -10.89 -6.99
N GLU A 67 -19.23 -9.67 -6.48
CA GLU A 67 -18.17 -8.67 -6.45
C GLU A 67 -17.14 -9.07 -5.40
N LYS A 68 -15.95 -9.43 -5.88
CA LYS A 68 -14.83 -9.88 -5.05
C LYS A 68 -14.35 -8.75 -4.15
N PRO A 69 -13.80 -9.06 -2.96
CA PRO A 69 -13.13 -8.09 -2.10
C PRO A 69 -12.13 -7.25 -2.90
N GLN A 70 -12.07 -5.94 -2.61
CA GLN A 70 -11.20 -5.02 -3.32
C GLN A 70 -10.10 -4.50 -2.40
N LEU A 71 -8.86 -4.51 -2.89
CA LEU A 71 -7.73 -3.95 -2.17
C LEU A 71 -7.47 -2.50 -2.58
N TYR A 72 -7.05 -1.71 -1.60
CA TYR A 72 -6.68 -0.32 -1.75
C TYR A 72 -5.32 -0.05 -1.13
N MET A 73 -4.59 0.88 -1.75
CA MET A 73 -3.41 1.51 -1.18
C MET A 73 -3.75 2.96 -0.79
N HIS A 74 -3.73 3.24 0.51
CA HIS A 74 -3.96 4.57 1.08
C HIS A 74 -2.63 5.27 1.30
N ILE A 75 -2.45 6.48 0.78
CA ILE A 75 -1.19 7.23 0.84
C ILE A 75 -1.39 8.51 1.63
N VAL A 76 -0.55 8.75 2.64
CA VAL A 76 -0.60 9.92 3.52
C VAL A 76 0.80 10.51 3.73
N PRO A 77 0.95 11.85 3.78
CA PRO A 77 2.20 12.49 4.23
C PRO A 77 2.55 12.05 5.65
N ALA A 78 3.79 11.66 5.92
CA ALA A 78 4.21 11.22 7.25
C ALA A 78 3.97 12.31 8.32
N SER A 79 4.18 13.58 7.98
CA SER A 79 3.89 14.74 8.83
C SER A 79 2.41 14.90 9.17
N ALA A 80 1.52 14.42 8.29
CA ALA A 80 0.09 14.46 8.49
C ALA A 80 -0.43 13.22 9.25
N ASP A 81 0.35 12.15 9.29
CA ASP A 81 0.01 10.88 9.94
C ASP A 81 0.32 10.88 11.44
N THR A 82 -0.27 11.85 12.15
CA THR A 82 -0.19 11.94 13.61
C THR A 82 -1.60 11.91 14.21
N MET A 83 -1.75 11.31 15.40
CA MET A 83 -3.04 11.26 16.09
C MET A 83 -3.70 12.64 16.21
N LEU A 84 -2.91 13.66 16.54
CA LEU A 84 -3.40 15.03 16.71
C LEU A 84 -3.93 15.59 15.39
N ASN A 85 -3.16 15.44 14.31
CA ASN A 85 -3.53 15.96 13.01
C ASN A 85 -4.76 15.25 12.44
N ILE A 86 -4.83 13.91 12.59
CA ILE A 86 -5.98 13.11 12.16
C ILE A 86 -7.24 13.53 12.92
N LYS A 87 -7.18 13.67 14.25
CA LYS A 87 -8.33 14.10 15.06
C LYS A 87 -8.82 15.50 14.70
N LYS A 88 -7.88 16.43 14.45
CA LYS A 88 -8.21 17.83 14.14
C LYS A 88 -8.80 18.02 12.75
N ASN A 89 -8.46 17.16 11.80
CA ASN A 89 -8.80 17.33 10.39
C ASN A 89 -9.72 16.24 9.84
N LYS A 90 -10.44 15.47 10.66
CA LYS A 90 -11.27 14.33 10.20
C LYS A 90 -12.18 14.67 9.00
N GLU A 91 -12.74 15.87 8.96
CA GLU A 91 -13.65 16.33 7.90
C GLU A 91 -12.94 16.77 6.60
N THR A 92 -11.65 17.11 6.66
CA THR A 92 -10.84 17.54 5.50
C THR A 92 -9.68 16.58 5.21
N LEU A 93 -9.61 15.45 5.94
CA LEU A 93 -8.51 14.49 5.85
C LEU A 93 -8.40 13.85 4.47
N ALA A 94 -9.49 13.84 3.71
CA ALA A 94 -9.51 13.41 2.32
C ALA A 94 -8.57 14.23 1.41
N ASP A 95 -8.20 15.48 1.77
CA ASP A 95 -7.18 16.24 1.01
C ASP A 95 -5.74 15.82 1.37
N TRP A 96 -5.57 15.12 2.50
CA TRP A 96 -4.29 14.60 2.99
C TRP A 96 -4.09 13.13 2.64
N ILE A 97 -5.13 12.41 2.21
CA ILE A 97 -5.07 10.98 1.90
C ILE A 97 -5.59 10.74 0.49
N THR A 98 -4.80 10.05 -0.32
CA THR A 98 -5.25 9.45 -1.59
C THR A 98 -5.45 7.96 -1.40
N SER A 99 -6.42 7.39 -2.11
CA SER A 99 -6.73 5.97 -2.05
C SER A 99 -6.76 5.42 -3.45
N ASN A 100 -5.84 4.52 -3.76
CA ASN A 100 -5.67 3.95 -5.07
C ASN A 100 -6.14 2.50 -5.03
N LYS A 101 -7.06 2.14 -5.92
CA LYS A 101 -7.51 0.77 -6.05
C LYS A 101 -6.38 -0.07 -6.63
N ILE A 102 -6.20 -1.28 -6.10
CA ILE A 102 -5.23 -2.24 -6.62
C ILE A 102 -5.87 -3.03 -7.76
N GLU A 103 -5.19 -3.04 -8.89
CA GLU A 103 -5.60 -3.67 -10.13
C GLU A 103 -4.91 -5.02 -10.34
N THR A 104 -5.51 -5.81 -11.24
CA THR A 104 -5.04 -7.14 -11.61
C THR A 104 -4.29 -7.06 -12.95
N LYS A 105 -2.96 -7.16 -12.90
CA LYS A 105 -1.98 -7.26 -14.01
C LYS A 105 -1.53 -5.95 -14.70
N PHE A 106 -0.21 -5.82 -14.92
CA PHE A 106 0.41 -4.73 -15.70
C PHE A 106 1.78 -5.16 -16.29
N ASN A 107 2.24 -4.56 -17.39
CA ASN A 107 3.49 -4.90 -18.10
C ASN A 107 4.67 -3.97 -17.73
N CYS A 108 5.86 -4.55 -17.61
CA CYS A 108 7.09 -3.84 -17.25
C CYS A 108 8.08 -3.78 -18.42
N THR A 109 8.67 -2.61 -18.72
CA THR A 109 9.52 -2.42 -19.91
C THR A 109 10.82 -1.59 -19.77
N ASN A 110 11.23 -1.05 -18.60
CA ASN A 110 12.57 -0.45 -18.38
C ASN A 110 12.85 -0.08 -16.90
N SER A 111 14.09 -0.27 -16.39
CA SER A 111 14.42 -0.29 -14.94
C SER A 111 15.73 0.40 -14.51
N LYS A 112 15.84 0.84 -13.23
CA LYS A 112 17.11 1.22 -12.54
C LYS A 112 17.68 0.14 -11.62
N ILE A 113 16.85 -0.78 -11.13
CA ILE A 113 17.27 -2.19 -10.94
C ILE A 113 17.34 -2.86 -12.31
N THR A 114 17.74 -4.13 -12.48
CA THR A 114 17.62 -4.76 -13.81
C THR A 114 16.16 -5.14 -14.08
N ASP A 115 15.72 -5.12 -15.34
CA ASP A 115 14.34 -5.51 -15.69
C ASP A 115 14.10 -6.96 -15.26
N GLU A 116 15.12 -7.80 -15.41
CA GLU A 116 15.16 -9.19 -14.93
C GLU A 116 14.91 -9.29 -13.43
N GLU A 117 15.54 -8.44 -12.61
CA GLU A 117 15.33 -8.46 -11.15
C GLU A 117 13.96 -7.89 -10.78
N ALA A 118 13.51 -6.81 -11.42
CA ALA A 118 12.17 -6.25 -11.19
C ALA A 118 11.08 -7.30 -11.50
N LEU A 119 11.15 -7.89 -12.70
CA LEU A 119 10.24 -8.93 -13.15
C LEU A 119 10.31 -10.17 -12.25
N LYS A 120 11.51 -10.63 -11.89
CA LYS A 120 11.66 -11.77 -10.96
C LYS A 120 10.91 -11.53 -9.64
N ARG A 121 11.06 -10.35 -9.03
CA ARG A 121 10.39 -10.03 -7.76
C ARG A 121 8.87 -9.90 -7.91
N ILE A 122 8.41 -9.30 -9.01
CA ILE A 122 6.98 -9.13 -9.32
C ILE A 122 6.34 -10.48 -9.67
N ASP A 123 6.99 -11.30 -10.49
CA ASP A 123 6.50 -12.62 -10.89
C ASP A 123 6.44 -13.55 -9.68
N ALA A 124 7.41 -13.49 -8.78
CA ALA A 124 7.39 -14.24 -7.52
C ALA A 124 6.18 -13.89 -6.64
N TRP A 125 5.65 -12.66 -6.71
CA TRP A 125 4.43 -12.29 -6.01
C TRP A 125 3.21 -13.08 -6.50
N SER A 126 3.13 -13.28 -7.83
CA SER A 126 2.03 -14.00 -8.47
C SER A 126 1.95 -15.48 -8.08
N THR A 127 3.07 -16.03 -7.62
CA THR A 127 3.23 -17.44 -7.27
C THR A 127 3.33 -17.67 -5.76
N ILE A 128 2.95 -16.69 -4.91
CA ILE A 128 2.83 -16.90 -3.46
C ILE A 128 1.87 -18.06 -3.21
N ASP A 129 2.42 -19.24 -2.94
CA ASP A 129 1.70 -20.48 -2.63
C ASP A 129 2.04 -20.96 -1.21
N ALA A 130 3.22 -20.58 -0.73
CA ALA A 130 3.69 -20.77 0.60
C ALA A 130 3.98 -19.39 1.22
N TRP A 131 3.66 -19.28 2.51
CA TRP A 131 3.94 -18.15 3.41
C TRP A 131 2.79 -17.15 3.54
N ILE A 132 2.06 -17.29 4.65
CA ILE A 132 1.45 -16.18 5.37
C ILE A 132 1.56 -16.50 6.86
N SER A 133 2.71 -16.24 7.47
CA SER A 133 2.70 -16.01 8.92
C SER A 133 2.14 -14.61 9.16
N TYR A 134 1.42 -14.42 10.27
CA TYR A 134 0.80 -13.13 10.59
C TYR A 134 1.78 -11.93 10.54
N ASN A 135 3.06 -12.20 10.82
CA ASN A 135 4.12 -11.19 10.83
C ASN A 135 4.65 -10.81 9.43
N GLN A 136 4.35 -11.62 8.41
CA GLN A 136 4.78 -11.39 7.03
C GLN A 136 3.75 -10.59 6.23
N VAL A 137 2.53 -10.41 6.73
CA VAL A 137 1.53 -9.56 6.07
C VAL A 137 1.76 -8.10 6.45
N PHE A 138 2.00 -7.28 5.44
CA PHE A 138 2.32 -5.86 5.60
C PHE A 138 1.13 -5.06 6.19
N ASN A 139 1.46 -4.09 7.04
CA ASN A 139 0.51 -3.07 7.50
C ASN A 139 0.60 -1.82 6.64
N GLY A 140 1.81 -1.50 6.20
CA GLY A 140 2.09 -0.38 5.33
C GLY A 140 3.54 -0.34 4.89
N PHE A 141 3.90 0.72 4.19
CA PHE A 141 5.24 1.01 3.68
C PHE A 141 5.57 2.49 3.89
N GLN A 142 6.84 2.79 4.12
CA GLN A 142 7.38 4.13 4.21
C GLN A 142 8.23 4.39 2.97
N ILE A 143 7.94 5.47 2.26
CA ILE A 143 8.60 5.83 1.00
C ILE A 143 9.11 7.26 1.10
N PRO A 144 10.40 7.53 0.80
CA PRO A 144 10.93 8.89 0.77
C PRO A 144 10.15 9.79 -0.20
N ALA A 145 10.00 11.07 0.15
CA ALA A 145 9.27 12.01 -0.69
C ALA A 145 10.03 12.36 -1.99
N GLU A 146 11.37 12.40 -1.92
CA GLU A 146 12.26 12.65 -3.06
C GLU A 146 12.09 11.61 -4.18
N ASP A 147 11.79 10.37 -3.79
CA ASP A 147 11.58 9.22 -4.67
C ASP A 147 10.27 9.32 -5.46
N LEU A 148 9.31 10.09 -4.93
CA LEU A 148 8.00 10.33 -5.55
C LEU A 148 7.92 11.73 -6.20
N ASP A 149 9.00 12.52 -6.13
CA ASP A 149 8.97 13.89 -6.63
C ASP A 149 8.92 13.94 -8.16
N SER A 150 7.90 14.63 -8.66
CA SER A 150 7.47 14.65 -10.06
C SER A 150 7.65 16.04 -10.69
N THR A 151 8.50 16.88 -10.12
CA THR A 151 8.50 18.35 -10.30
C THR A 151 8.85 18.86 -11.70
N LYS A 152 9.17 18.01 -12.69
CA LYS A 152 9.69 18.48 -13.98
C LYS A 152 8.97 17.99 -15.24
N GLN A 153 8.20 16.90 -15.21
CA GLN A 153 7.47 16.38 -16.38
C GLN A 153 6.20 15.63 -15.98
N PRO A 154 5.21 15.46 -16.89
CA PRO A 154 4.08 14.56 -16.65
C PRO A 154 4.63 13.17 -16.32
N THR A 155 4.36 12.73 -15.10
CA THR A 155 4.93 11.51 -14.55
C THR A 155 3.80 10.64 -14.04
N THR A 156 3.68 9.42 -14.58
CA THR A 156 2.81 8.39 -14.00
C THR A 156 3.66 7.51 -13.10
N LEU A 157 3.23 7.32 -11.86
CA LEU A 157 3.89 6.44 -10.90
C LEU A 157 2.99 5.22 -10.68
N THR A 158 3.56 4.03 -10.73
CA THR A 158 2.84 2.77 -10.49
C THR A 158 3.57 1.94 -9.45
N GLY A 159 2.88 1.50 -8.40
CA GLY A 159 3.41 0.55 -7.43
C GLY A 159 3.06 -0.88 -7.82
N TYR A 160 3.99 -1.81 -7.65
CA TYR A 160 3.81 -3.24 -7.89
C TYR A 160 4.11 -3.99 -6.61
N PHE A 161 3.24 -4.92 -6.23
CA PHE A 161 3.60 -5.86 -5.18
C PHE A 161 4.67 -6.83 -5.68
N ALA A 162 5.63 -7.09 -4.81
CA ALA A 162 6.81 -7.85 -5.14
C ALA A 162 7.29 -8.66 -3.92
N ILE A 163 8.20 -9.59 -4.17
CA ILE A 163 8.89 -10.34 -3.13
C ILE A 163 10.37 -10.01 -3.17
N LYS A 164 10.95 -9.74 -2.00
CA LYS A 164 12.39 -9.63 -1.80
C LYS A 164 12.87 -10.75 -0.88
N GLU A 165 13.96 -11.40 -1.25
CA GLU A 165 14.65 -12.33 -0.36
C GLU A 165 15.73 -11.60 0.42
N GLU A 166 15.63 -11.61 1.75
CA GLU A 166 16.66 -11.05 2.63
C GLU A 166 17.06 -12.07 3.70
N LYS A 167 18.32 -12.51 3.66
CA LYS A 167 18.87 -13.49 4.63
C LYS A 167 18.04 -14.79 4.73
N GLY A 168 17.51 -15.25 3.59
CA GLY A 168 16.66 -16.44 3.52
C GLY A 168 15.20 -16.23 3.94
N LEU A 169 14.81 -14.98 4.26
CA LEU A 169 13.42 -14.61 4.49
C LEU A 169 12.81 -14.05 3.20
N VAL A 170 11.65 -14.58 2.82
CA VAL A 170 10.78 -14.03 1.77
C VAL A 170 9.95 -12.91 2.40
N VAL A 171 10.15 -11.70 1.90
CA VAL A 171 9.61 -10.46 2.48
C VAL A 171 8.79 -9.73 1.42
N PRO A 172 7.54 -9.32 1.69
CA PRO A 172 6.80 -8.48 0.76
C PRO A 172 7.48 -7.14 0.54
N ASP A 173 7.44 -6.67 -0.68
CA ASP A 173 8.07 -5.43 -1.11
C ASP A 173 7.15 -4.69 -2.09
N ILE A 174 7.46 -3.42 -2.36
CA ILE A 174 6.86 -2.67 -3.45
C ILE A 174 7.96 -2.18 -4.37
N VAL A 175 7.88 -2.61 -5.62
CA VAL A 175 8.64 -2.02 -6.71
C VAL A 175 7.84 -0.84 -7.24
N ILE A 176 8.45 0.34 -7.38
CA ILE A 176 7.79 1.51 -7.99
C ILE A 176 8.34 1.69 -9.39
N SER A 177 7.43 1.86 -10.35
CA SER A 177 7.76 2.33 -11.69
C SER A 177 7.37 3.79 -11.89
N ARG A 178 8.12 4.45 -12.76
CA ARG A 178 7.92 5.84 -13.17
C ARG A 178 7.88 5.90 -14.68
N ILE A 179 6.80 6.40 -15.25
CA ILE A 179 6.70 6.73 -16.68
C ILE A 179 6.88 8.23 -16.81
N THR A 180 7.89 8.66 -17.56
CA THR A 180 8.11 10.09 -17.87
C THR A 180 7.81 10.33 -19.34
N GLY A 181 6.80 11.14 -19.65
CA GLY A 181 6.31 11.31 -21.04
C GLY A 181 5.70 10.02 -21.61
N ASP A 182 5.90 9.75 -22.90
CA ASP A 182 5.23 8.63 -23.62
C ASP A 182 6.07 7.34 -23.72
N THR A 183 7.31 7.31 -23.24
CA THR A 183 8.25 6.25 -23.68
C THR A 183 9.19 5.66 -22.62
N THR A 184 9.53 6.39 -21.55
CA THR A 184 10.55 5.89 -20.61
C THR A 184 9.92 5.47 -19.30
N LEU A 185 9.89 4.15 -19.07
CA LEU A 185 9.59 3.52 -17.79
C LEU A 185 10.87 3.35 -16.98
N GLU A 186 10.85 3.60 -15.68
CA GLU A 186 11.98 3.37 -14.77
C GLU A 186 11.49 2.71 -13.48
N TYR A 187 12.05 1.57 -13.11
CA TYR A 187 11.83 0.86 -11.85
C TYR A 187 12.84 1.19 -10.75
N TYR A 188 12.36 1.34 -9.52
CA TYR A 188 13.18 1.65 -8.36
C TYR A 188 12.83 0.76 -7.15
N ASP A 189 13.84 0.43 -6.34
CA ASP A 189 13.72 -0.21 -5.02
C ASP A 189 13.60 0.90 -3.96
N MET A 190 12.37 1.31 -3.61
CA MET A 190 12.10 2.53 -2.82
C MET A 190 11.21 2.29 -1.59
N ALA A 191 10.70 1.07 -1.40
CA ALA A 191 9.80 0.77 -0.30
C ALA A 191 10.56 0.20 0.91
N ARG A 192 10.35 0.82 2.07
CA ARG A 192 10.70 0.22 3.35
C ARG A 192 9.40 -0.27 3.98
N LEU A 193 9.31 -1.54 4.34
CA LEU A 193 8.15 -2.04 5.08
C LEU A 193 7.95 -1.18 6.34
N CYS A 194 6.76 -0.58 6.48
CA CYS A 194 6.33 -0.10 7.78
C CYS A 194 6.15 -1.32 8.68
N PRO A 195 6.47 -1.21 9.97
CA PRO A 195 6.46 -2.33 10.90
C PRO A 195 5.22 -3.25 10.81
N PRO A 196 5.44 -4.57 10.97
CA PRO A 196 5.69 -5.08 12.32
C PRO A 196 7.17 -5.27 12.70
N PHE A 197 8.11 -4.86 11.84
CA PHE A 197 9.56 -5.02 12.02
C PHE A 197 10.28 -3.95 12.87
N LYS A 198 9.57 -3.03 13.52
CA LYS A 198 10.12 -2.28 14.66
C LYS A 198 9.44 -2.73 15.93
N THR A 199 10.20 -2.75 17.03
CA THR A 199 9.69 -3.05 18.37
C THR A 199 8.40 -2.28 18.64
N GLN A 200 7.42 -2.90 19.33
CA GLN A 200 6.12 -2.32 19.71
C GLN A 200 6.17 -0.89 20.29
N ALA A 201 7.35 -0.41 20.72
CA ALA A 201 7.60 0.95 21.16
C ALA A 201 7.44 2.04 20.07
N ASP A 202 7.50 1.73 18.76
CA ASP A 202 7.39 2.74 17.68
C ASP A 202 5.96 2.88 17.11
N ARG A 203 4.92 2.51 17.87
CA ARG A 203 3.51 2.68 17.45
C ARG A 203 3.11 4.16 17.34
N ASN A 204 3.74 5.01 18.14
CA ASN A 204 3.41 6.44 18.24
C ASN A 204 3.78 7.26 16.99
N SER A 205 4.50 6.68 16.02
CA SER A 205 4.89 7.36 14.78
C SER A 205 3.88 7.21 13.63
N PHE A 206 2.82 6.41 13.82
CA PHE A 206 1.82 6.11 12.77
C PHE A 206 0.40 6.37 13.28
N GLY A 207 -0.07 7.62 13.14
CA GLY A 207 -1.35 8.06 13.67
C GLY A 207 -2.56 7.28 13.17
N LEU A 208 -2.57 6.81 11.91
CA LEU A 208 -3.65 5.99 11.35
C LEU A 208 -3.67 4.57 11.95
N LEU A 209 -2.51 3.97 12.23
CA LEU A 209 -2.44 2.63 12.84
C LEU A 209 -3.06 2.60 14.25
N ASP A 210 -3.00 3.70 14.99
CA ASP A 210 -3.62 3.80 16.32
C ASP A 210 -5.15 3.64 16.27
N PHE A 211 -5.80 3.98 15.16
CA PHE A 211 -7.25 3.80 14.98
C PHE A 211 -7.65 2.37 14.61
N ILE A 212 -6.66 1.54 14.24
CA ILE A 212 -6.90 0.20 13.70
C ILE A 212 -6.70 -0.88 14.77
N TYR A 213 -5.95 -0.56 15.83
CA TYR A 213 -5.73 -1.46 16.97
C TYR A 213 -6.82 -1.40 18.04
N VAL A 214 -7.90 -0.63 17.86
CA VAL A 214 -8.87 -0.36 18.93
C VAL A 214 -9.90 -1.47 19.14
N ASP A 215 -10.06 -2.42 18.21
CA ASP A 215 -11.16 -3.40 18.29
C ASP A 215 -10.70 -4.86 18.51
N LYS A 216 -9.90 -5.07 19.57
CA LYS A 216 -9.73 -6.39 20.22
C LYS A 216 -10.34 -6.45 21.62
N SER A 217 -11.19 -5.50 21.94
CA SER A 217 -12.01 -5.54 23.14
C SER A 217 -13.47 -5.57 22.71
N PHE A 218 -13.97 -6.76 22.36
CA PHE A 218 -15.27 -7.33 22.75
C PHE A 218 -15.33 -8.81 22.31
#